data_AF-A0A349IML9-F1
#
_entry.id   AF-A0A349IML9-F1
#
_cell.length_a   1.000
_cell.length_b   1.000
_cell.length_c   1.000
_cell.angle_alpha   90.00
_cell.angle_beta   90.00
_cell.angle_gamma   90.00
#
_symmetry.space_group_name_H-M   'P 1'
#
loop_
_entity.id
_entity.type
_entity.pdbx_description
1 polymer ?
#
loop_
_entity_poly.entity_id
_entity_poly.type
_entity_poly.pdbx_seq_one_letter_code
_entity_poly.pdbx_strand_id
1 'polypeptide(L)'
;MAYDGLTVSATVKEFRDHLIGGRIAKITQPEKDEIVLTVRNQKDNVKVQISVNPSLPLCVETTENKPSPITAPSFCMALRKHIGNGAVVNVRQPDQTLHSDGLERVILFEIEHLDEMGDLGKRYLSVELMGKYSNIILLRDDFTIIDSIRRISASQSSVREVLPNRPYFIPDSGNKKNPLELSKDEFCEMIAGQAEPTFKALFHCITGLSPVIASEMCYRAGVDPDLAANCENRGQLEKLYDVMAGIVRQVAVERLPEPNILFSMGKPMEFCAVHLLSYEKDDRIEVRAMDSMAETIHAFYSEKDKASRIHQRSTDLRKVLNTLLERASKKLMLQEKQLKSTEGKDKFRIYGELLHTYGYSLSGGEEHLVCDNYYTNEKIEIPLDKELSASQNAKRYLERYDKLKRTEQNVTIQLEETRRELAHLNSISAAMDIAEG
;
A
#
# COMPACT_ATOMS: atom_id res chain seq x y z
N MET A 1 -9.20 5.86 -12.65
CA MET A 1 -7.94 5.07 -12.67
C MET A 1 -8.19 3.81 -13.49
N ALA A 2 -8.36 4.00 -14.79
CA ALA A 2 -8.70 2.93 -15.70
C ALA A 2 -7.45 2.33 -16.33
N TYR A 3 -6.68 1.55 -15.56
CA TYR A 3 -5.87 0.50 -16.20
C TYR A 3 -6.87 -0.57 -16.69
N ASP A 4 -7.54 -0.26 -17.79
CA ASP A 4 -8.63 -1.05 -18.36
C ASP A 4 -8.14 -2.09 -19.36
N GLY A 5 -9.06 -2.87 -19.93
CA GLY A 5 -8.71 -3.94 -20.85
C GLY A 5 -8.00 -3.42 -22.10
N LEU A 6 -8.41 -2.27 -22.64
CA LEU A 6 -7.76 -1.66 -23.81
C LEU A 6 -6.34 -1.19 -23.49
N THR A 7 -6.14 -0.60 -22.32
CA THR A 7 -4.81 -0.25 -21.79
C THR A 7 -3.91 -1.48 -21.69
N VAL A 8 -4.43 -2.58 -21.14
CA VAL A 8 -3.71 -3.86 -21.06
C VAL A 8 -3.35 -4.34 -22.45
N SER A 9 -4.28 -4.30 -23.40
CA SER A 9 -4.07 -4.74 -24.78
C SER A 9 -2.93 -3.95 -25.46
N ALA A 10 -2.94 -2.63 -25.30
CA ALA A 10 -1.89 -1.75 -25.80
C ALA A 10 -0.53 -2.00 -25.14
N THR A 11 -0.50 -2.32 -23.84
CA THR A 11 0.73 -2.70 -23.14
C THR A 11 1.24 -4.07 -23.59
N VAL A 12 0.34 -5.04 -23.79
CA VAL A 12 0.68 -6.37 -24.30
C VAL A 12 1.31 -6.27 -25.68
N LYS A 13 0.82 -5.38 -26.54
CA LYS A 13 1.42 -5.07 -27.84
C LYS A 13 2.90 -4.68 -27.70
N GLU A 14 3.23 -3.74 -26.81
CA GLU A 14 4.62 -3.33 -26.55
C GLU A 14 5.48 -4.51 -26.08
N PHE A 15 4.98 -5.28 -25.12
CA PHE A 15 5.68 -6.47 -24.63
C PHE A 15 5.91 -7.52 -25.71
N ARG A 16 4.97 -7.70 -26.63
CA ARG A 16 5.15 -8.64 -27.75
C ARG A 16 6.25 -8.17 -28.70
N ASP A 17 6.31 -6.87 -28.98
CA ASP A 17 7.30 -6.27 -29.89
C ASP A 17 8.72 -6.39 -29.32
N HIS A 18 8.89 -6.26 -28.00
CA HIS A 18 10.22 -6.19 -27.38
C HIS A 18 10.68 -7.44 -26.60
N LEU A 19 9.76 -8.25 -26.05
CA LEU A 19 10.11 -9.35 -25.14
C LEU A 19 10.09 -10.74 -25.79
N ILE A 20 9.29 -10.96 -26.84
CA ILE A 20 9.17 -12.29 -27.48
C ILE A 20 10.53 -12.73 -28.02
N GLY A 21 10.90 -13.98 -27.71
CA GLY A 21 12.20 -14.57 -28.04
C GLY A 21 13.34 -14.16 -27.11
N GLY A 22 13.11 -13.21 -26.20
CA GLY A 22 14.07 -12.80 -25.17
C GLY A 22 14.17 -13.81 -24.03
N ARG A 23 15.31 -13.80 -23.32
CA ARG A 23 15.53 -14.63 -22.13
C ARG A 23 15.50 -13.81 -20.85
N ILE A 24 14.85 -14.32 -19.81
CA ILE A 24 14.78 -13.67 -18.50
C ILE A 24 16.15 -13.76 -17.83
N ALA A 25 16.94 -12.69 -17.95
CA ALA A 25 18.31 -12.62 -17.45
C ALA A 25 18.36 -12.34 -15.94
N LYS A 26 17.45 -11.51 -15.43
CA LYS A 26 17.45 -11.11 -14.02
C LYS A 26 16.03 -10.87 -13.53
N ILE A 27 15.76 -11.30 -12.30
CA ILE A 27 14.50 -11.08 -11.60
C ILE A 27 14.83 -10.42 -10.26
N THR A 28 14.26 -9.25 -10.02
CA THR A 28 14.46 -8.45 -8.81
C THR A 28 13.14 -8.05 -8.20
N GLN A 29 13.12 -7.87 -6.88
CA GLN A 29 11.96 -7.41 -6.13
C GLN A 29 12.39 -6.19 -5.29
N PRO A 30 12.40 -4.98 -5.86
CA PRO A 30 12.85 -3.78 -5.14
C PRO A 30 11.93 -3.41 -3.97
N GLU A 31 10.63 -3.59 -4.13
CA GLU A 31 9.61 -3.32 -3.10
C GLU A 31 8.78 -4.57 -2.82
N LYS A 32 8.05 -4.58 -1.69
CA LYS A 32 7.25 -5.75 -1.27
C LYS A 32 6.23 -6.18 -2.33
N ASP A 33 5.62 -5.22 -3.04
CA ASP A 33 4.57 -5.43 -4.04
C ASP A 33 5.06 -5.15 -5.48
N GLU A 34 6.37 -5.13 -5.74
CA GLU A 34 6.94 -4.77 -7.04
C GLU A 34 7.99 -5.79 -7.50
N ILE A 35 7.84 -6.32 -8.72
CA ILE A 35 8.81 -7.18 -9.40
C ILE A 35 9.35 -6.45 -10.63
N VAL A 36 10.65 -6.59 -10.87
CA VAL A 36 11.29 -6.14 -12.11
C VAL A 36 11.91 -7.34 -12.81
N LEU A 37 11.45 -7.60 -14.03
CA LEU A 37 12.00 -8.63 -14.93
C LEU A 37 12.94 -7.94 -15.92
N THR A 38 14.19 -8.39 -15.99
CA THR A 38 15.11 -7.96 -17.05
C THR A 38 15.19 -9.07 -18.09
N VAL A 39 14.66 -8.79 -19.27
CA VAL A 39 14.65 -9.69 -20.43
C VAL A 39 15.73 -9.24 -21.39
N ARG A 40 16.66 -10.14 -21.68
CA ARG A 40 17.70 -9.92 -22.68
C ARG A 40 17.19 -10.43 -24.01
N ASN A 41 16.98 -9.52 -24.95
CA ASN A 41 16.71 -9.84 -26.35
C ASN A 41 18.00 -9.67 -27.17
N GLN A 42 18.01 -10.10 -28.44
CA GLN A 42 19.21 -10.08 -29.29
C GLN A 42 19.76 -8.66 -29.53
N LYS A 43 18.92 -7.63 -29.40
CA LYS A 43 19.26 -6.22 -29.63
C LYS A 43 19.46 -5.44 -28.34
N ASP A 44 18.56 -5.59 -27.37
CA ASP A 44 18.53 -4.76 -26.15
C ASP A 44 18.16 -5.54 -24.88
N ASN A 45 18.52 -4.96 -23.73
CA ASN A 45 18.05 -5.40 -22.41
C ASN A 45 16.81 -4.60 -22.03
N VAL A 46 15.65 -5.23 -22.10
CA VAL A 46 14.36 -4.61 -21.75
C VAL A 46 14.05 -4.94 -20.30
N LYS A 47 13.61 -3.95 -19.51
CA LYS A 47 13.13 -4.19 -18.15
C LYS A 47 11.64 -3.95 -18.08
N VAL A 48 10.92 -4.89 -17.48
CA VAL A 48 9.49 -4.79 -17.21
C VAL A 48 9.30 -4.61 -15.72
N GLN A 49 8.71 -3.49 -15.34
CA GLN A 49 8.30 -3.20 -13.97
C GLN A 49 6.86 -3.64 -13.78
N ILE A 50 6.62 -4.46 -12.76
CA ILE A 50 5.33 -5.01 -12.39
C ILE A 50 5.06 -4.63 -10.94
N SER A 51 4.18 -3.66 -10.71
CA SER A 51 3.71 -3.24 -9.40
C SER A 51 2.28 -3.67 -9.20
N VAL A 52 1.99 -4.30 -8.07
CA VAL A 52 0.63 -4.60 -7.61
C VAL A 52 0.26 -3.81 -6.37
N ASN A 53 0.93 -2.67 -6.14
CA ASN A 53 0.58 -1.75 -5.07
C ASN A 53 -0.90 -1.32 -5.20
N PRO A 54 -1.72 -1.37 -4.12
CA PRO A 54 -3.15 -1.07 -4.21
C PRO A 54 -3.46 0.34 -4.75
N SER A 55 -2.56 1.30 -4.50
CA SER A 55 -2.71 2.67 -4.96
C SER A 55 -2.31 2.84 -6.43
N LEU A 56 -1.32 2.07 -6.88
CA LEU A 56 -0.62 2.26 -8.17
C LEU A 56 -0.23 0.89 -8.77
N PRO A 57 -1.21 0.09 -9.20
CA PRO A 57 -0.92 -1.11 -9.97
C PRO A 57 -0.46 -0.70 -11.38
N LEU A 58 0.68 -1.20 -11.82
CA LEU A 58 1.17 -0.96 -13.17
C LEU A 58 2.00 -2.15 -13.66
N CYS A 59 2.00 -2.35 -14.97
CA CYS A 59 2.89 -3.27 -15.64
C CYS A 59 3.37 -2.56 -16.91
N VAL A 60 4.63 -2.14 -16.96
CA VAL A 60 5.18 -1.38 -18.11
C VAL A 60 6.67 -1.63 -18.29
N GLU A 61 7.18 -1.32 -19.47
CA GLU A 61 8.62 -1.24 -19.70
C GLU A 61 9.20 -0.04 -18.95
N THR A 62 10.41 -0.19 -18.41
CA THR A 62 11.08 0.89 -17.67
C THR A 62 12.57 0.92 -17.97
N THR A 63 13.15 2.11 -17.91
CA THR A 63 14.60 2.30 -17.94
C THR A 63 15.18 2.41 -16.53
N GLU A 64 14.34 2.64 -15.52
CA GLU A 64 14.75 2.90 -14.14
C GLU A 64 15.47 1.71 -13.51
N ASN A 65 16.38 2.01 -12.59
CA ASN A 65 17.08 1.04 -11.76
C ASN A 65 16.78 1.34 -10.30
N LYS A 66 15.90 0.53 -9.69
CA LYS A 66 15.66 0.60 -8.25
C LYS A 66 16.61 -0.32 -7.49
N PRO A 67 17.22 0.13 -6.38
CA PRO A 67 18.02 -0.75 -5.55
C PRO A 67 17.13 -1.88 -5.00
N SER A 68 17.65 -3.10 -5.02
CA SER A 68 16.95 -4.26 -4.47
C SER A 68 17.54 -4.64 -3.11
N PRO A 69 16.74 -5.24 -2.21
CA PRO A 69 17.25 -5.72 -0.92
C PRO A 69 18.34 -6.78 -1.13
N ILE A 70 19.29 -6.82 -0.18
CA ILE A 70 20.41 -7.78 -0.20
C ILE A 70 19.89 -9.22 -0.18
N THR A 71 18.90 -9.49 0.67
CA THR A 71 18.20 -10.78 0.73
C THR A 71 16.93 -10.71 -0.09
N ALA A 72 16.84 -11.54 -1.12
CA ALA A 72 15.68 -11.59 -1.98
C ALA A 72 14.48 -12.26 -1.26
N PRO A 73 13.26 -11.71 -1.37
CA PRO A 73 12.06 -12.33 -0.79
C PRO A 73 11.74 -13.70 -1.40
N SER A 74 10.92 -14.50 -0.68
CA SER A 74 10.60 -15.89 -1.07
C SER A 74 9.97 -16.00 -2.46
N PHE A 75 9.04 -15.10 -2.81
CA PHE A 75 8.41 -15.11 -4.13
C PHE A 75 9.40 -14.81 -5.26
N CYS A 76 10.31 -13.85 -5.06
CA CYS A 76 11.41 -13.60 -6.00
C CYS A 76 12.31 -14.84 -6.19
N MET A 77 12.54 -15.61 -5.12
CA MET A 77 13.26 -16.89 -5.21
C MET A 77 12.49 -17.96 -5.98
N ALA A 78 11.17 -18.06 -5.78
CA ALA A 78 10.33 -18.96 -6.57
C ALA A 78 10.39 -18.61 -8.07
N LEU A 79 10.28 -17.32 -8.42
CA LEU A 79 10.43 -16.87 -9.81
C LEU A 79 11.81 -17.23 -10.37
N ARG A 80 12.91 -16.96 -9.64
CA ARG A 80 14.25 -17.33 -10.10
C ARG A 80 14.44 -18.82 -10.29
N LYS A 81 13.85 -19.65 -9.42
CA LYS A 81 13.89 -21.11 -9.55
C LYS A 81 13.14 -21.60 -10.79
N HIS A 82 11.93 -21.08 -11.04
CA HIS A 82 11.02 -21.65 -12.02
C HIS A 82 11.05 -21.01 -13.41
N ILE A 83 11.37 -19.72 -13.50
CA ILE A 83 11.39 -18.97 -14.76
C ILE A 83 12.72 -18.24 -15.00
N GLY A 84 13.68 -18.37 -14.08
CA GLY A 84 15.02 -17.82 -14.25
C GLY A 84 15.70 -18.40 -15.49
N ASN A 85 16.27 -17.53 -16.33
CA ASN A 85 16.82 -17.89 -17.64
C ASN A 85 15.82 -18.56 -18.59
N GLY A 86 14.51 -18.49 -18.33
CA GLY A 86 13.47 -18.93 -19.26
C GLY A 86 13.39 -18.02 -20.50
N ALA A 87 12.93 -18.57 -21.62
CA ALA A 87 12.62 -17.81 -22.82
C ALA A 87 11.16 -17.35 -22.80
N VAL A 88 10.91 -16.08 -23.07
CA VAL A 88 9.56 -15.55 -23.22
C VAL A 88 9.06 -15.93 -24.62
N VAL A 89 8.13 -16.86 -24.68
CA VAL A 89 7.59 -17.39 -25.94
C VAL A 89 6.47 -16.49 -26.45
N ASN A 90 5.64 -16.02 -25.54
CA ASN A 90 4.45 -15.26 -25.88
C ASN A 90 4.04 -14.36 -24.71
N VAL A 91 3.35 -13.27 -25.03
CA VAL A 91 2.67 -12.41 -24.06
C VAL A 91 1.29 -12.14 -24.62
N ARG A 92 0.26 -12.42 -23.83
CA ARG A 92 -1.14 -12.27 -24.27
C ARG A 92 -2.03 -11.76 -23.16
N GLN A 93 -3.19 -11.27 -23.58
CA GLN A 93 -4.29 -10.86 -22.72
C GLN A 93 -5.38 -11.93 -22.81
N PRO A 94 -5.59 -12.74 -21.76
CA PRO A 94 -6.54 -13.84 -21.83
C PRO A 94 -7.99 -13.36 -21.77
N ASP A 95 -8.88 -14.23 -22.23
CA ASP A 95 -10.29 -14.23 -21.83
C ASP A 95 -10.48 -14.92 -20.47
N GLN A 96 -11.74 -15.04 -20.02
CA GLN A 96 -12.07 -15.69 -18.75
C GLN A 96 -11.70 -17.18 -18.73
N THR A 97 -11.64 -17.85 -19.90
CA THR A 97 -11.26 -19.27 -20.00
C THR A 97 -9.76 -19.51 -19.96
N LEU A 98 -8.94 -18.45 -20.02
CA LEU A 98 -7.47 -18.50 -20.12
C LEU A 98 -6.94 -19.09 -21.42
N HIS A 99 -7.78 -19.59 -22.33
CA HIS A 99 -7.33 -20.29 -23.54
C HIS A 99 -7.38 -19.41 -24.79
N SER A 100 -8.21 -18.36 -24.77
CA SER A 100 -8.38 -17.45 -25.89
C SER A 100 -7.89 -16.04 -25.54
N ASP A 101 -7.82 -15.18 -26.55
CA ASP A 101 -7.57 -13.76 -26.36
C ASP A 101 -8.87 -13.06 -25.93
N GLY A 102 -8.73 -12.14 -24.98
CA GLY A 102 -9.84 -11.39 -24.42
C GLY A 102 -9.42 -9.98 -24.06
N LEU A 103 -10.21 -9.36 -23.20
CA LEU A 103 -9.96 -8.01 -22.70
C LEU A 103 -9.97 -7.95 -21.17
N GLU A 104 -9.65 -9.07 -20.51
CA GLU A 104 -9.49 -9.10 -19.06
C GLU A 104 -8.31 -8.23 -18.62
N ARG A 105 -8.37 -7.72 -17.40
CA ARG A 105 -7.28 -6.92 -16.81
C ARG A 105 -6.15 -7.79 -16.28
N VAL A 106 -5.71 -8.72 -17.11
CA VAL A 106 -4.71 -9.74 -16.82
C VAL A 106 -3.72 -9.79 -17.97
N ILE A 107 -2.43 -9.84 -17.64
CA ILE A 107 -1.36 -10.08 -18.61
C ILE A 107 -0.77 -11.45 -18.29
N LEU A 108 -0.71 -12.32 -19.30
CA LEU A 108 -0.16 -13.66 -19.17
C LEU A 108 1.12 -13.76 -19.99
N PHE A 109 2.24 -13.94 -19.30
CA PHE A 109 3.52 -14.25 -19.92
C PHE A 109 3.67 -15.76 -20.02
N GLU A 110 3.93 -16.27 -21.22
CA GLU A 110 4.23 -17.67 -21.47
C GLU A 110 5.74 -17.85 -21.55
N ILE A 111 6.28 -18.65 -20.63
CA ILE A 111 7.73 -18.78 -20.44
C ILE A 111 8.10 -20.25 -20.58
N GLU A 112 9.00 -20.53 -21.51
CA GLU A 112 9.65 -21.83 -21.61
C GLU A 112 10.92 -21.85 -20.77
N HIS A 113 11.07 -22.90 -19.97
CA HIS A 113 12.22 -23.10 -19.09
C HIS A 113 12.73 -24.53 -19.24
N LEU A 114 13.99 -24.73 -18.88
CA LEU A 114 14.54 -26.07 -18.67
C LEU A 114 14.30 -26.43 -17.21
N ASP A 115 13.77 -27.62 -16.98
CA ASP A 115 13.59 -28.13 -15.62
C ASP A 115 14.90 -28.68 -15.02
N GLU A 116 14.83 -29.24 -13.81
CA GLU A 116 15.99 -29.80 -13.12
C GLU A 116 16.58 -31.03 -13.84
N MET A 117 15.82 -31.67 -14.72
CA MET A 117 16.25 -32.82 -15.54
C MET A 117 16.74 -32.40 -16.93
N GLY A 118 16.58 -31.13 -17.29
CA GLY A 118 16.96 -30.57 -18.59
C GLY A 118 15.86 -30.68 -19.65
N ASP A 119 14.66 -31.09 -19.27
CA ASP A 119 13.51 -31.16 -20.17
C ASP A 119 12.84 -29.78 -20.32
N LEU A 120 12.28 -29.53 -21.51
CA LEU A 120 11.61 -28.26 -21.80
C LEU A 120 10.22 -28.24 -21.16
N GLY A 121 10.03 -27.38 -20.16
CA GLY A 121 8.76 -27.16 -19.49
C GLY A 121 8.17 -25.78 -19.76
N LYS A 122 6.85 -25.65 -19.58
CA LYS A 122 6.14 -24.37 -19.67
C LYS A 122 5.72 -23.86 -18.30
N ARG A 123 5.79 -22.54 -18.13
CA ARG A 123 5.28 -21.80 -16.97
C ARG A 123 4.54 -20.57 -17.46
N TYR A 124 3.55 -20.16 -16.69
CA TYR A 124 2.87 -18.89 -16.93
C TYR A 124 3.11 -17.95 -15.76
N LEU A 125 3.34 -16.67 -16.07
CA LEU A 125 3.32 -15.61 -15.07
C LEU A 125 2.09 -14.74 -15.36
N SER A 126 1.11 -14.80 -14.47
CA SER A 126 -0.10 -13.98 -14.54
C SER A 126 0.10 -12.70 -13.72
N VAL A 127 -0.21 -11.56 -14.33
CA VAL A 127 -0.22 -10.24 -13.70
C VAL A 127 -1.62 -9.69 -13.76
N GLU A 128 -2.26 -9.55 -12.60
CA GLU A 128 -3.63 -9.07 -12.49
C GLU A 128 -3.63 -7.62 -12.02
N LEU A 129 -4.29 -6.74 -12.78
CA LEU A 129 -4.31 -5.29 -12.54
C LEU A 129 -5.72 -4.85 -12.13
N MET A 130 -6.11 -5.19 -10.90
CA MET A 130 -7.46 -4.98 -10.36
C MET A 130 -7.46 -4.03 -9.14
N GLY A 131 -6.58 -3.03 -9.11
CA GLY A 131 -6.47 -2.10 -7.98
C GLY A 131 -5.97 -2.80 -6.71
N LYS A 132 -6.73 -2.72 -5.62
CA LYS A 132 -6.40 -3.39 -4.35
C LYS A 132 -6.30 -4.92 -4.45
N TYR A 133 -6.95 -5.53 -5.44
CA TYR A 133 -6.93 -6.97 -5.66
C TYR A 133 -5.86 -7.42 -6.65
N SER A 134 -5.02 -6.49 -7.12
CA SER A 134 -3.92 -6.81 -8.04
C SER A 134 -2.98 -7.84 -7.44
N ASN A 135 -2.46 -8.73 -8.28
CA ASN A 135 -1.60 -9.84 -7.87
C ASN A 135 -0.63 -10.25 -8.99
N ILE A 136 0.46 -10.91 -8.60
CA ILE A 136 1.41 -11.55 -9.50
C ILE A 136 1.45 -13.01 -9.10
N ILE A 137 1.12 -13.90 -10.02
CA ILE A 137 0.90 -15.31 -9.74
C ILE A 137 1.71 -16.13 -10.73
N LEU A 138 2.59 -16.99 -10.21
CA LEU A 138 3.35 -17.95 -10.99
C LEU A 138 2.57 -19.25 -11.09
N LEU A 139 2.43 -19.77 -12.30
CA LEU A 139 1.60 -20.91 -12.64
C LEU A 139 2.40 -22.01 -13.36
N ARG A 140 1.94 -23.25 -13.18
CA ARG A 140 2.33 -24.42 -13.97
C ARG A 140 1.65 -24.40 -15.34
N ASP A 141 2.03 -25.36 -16.18
CA ASP A 141 1.46 -25.61 -17.50
C ASP A 141 -0.04 -25.93 -17.48
N ASP A 142 -0.53 -26.55 -16.41
CA ASP A 142 -1.95 -26.84 -16.17
C ASP A 142 -2.72 -25.68 -15.48
N PHE A 143 -2.13 -24.49 -15.41
CA PHE A 143 -2.64 -23.35 -14.64
C PHE A 143 -2.78 -23.61 -13.12
N THR A 144 -2.06 -24.58 -12.55
CA THR A 144 -1.96 -24.71 -11.10
C THR A 144 -0.99 -23.67 -10.52
N ILE A 145 -1.38 -23.02 -9.42
CA ILE A 145 -0.58 -22.00 -8.74
C ILE A 145 0.68 -22.62 -8.13
N ILE A 146 1.84 -22.09 -8.47
CA ILE A 146 3.12 -22.41 -7.83
C ILE A 146 3.31 -21.52 -6.61
N ASP A 147 3.26 -20.21 -6.80
CA ASP A 147 3.34 -19.22 -5.74
C ASP A 147 2.74 -17.88 -6.22
N SER A 148 2.53 -16.94 -5.31
CA SER A 148 2.06 -15.59 -5.63
C SER A 148 2.74 -14.55 -4.74
N ILE A 149 2.82 -13.31 -5.24
CA ILE A 149 3.31 -12.19 -4.43
C ILE A 149 2.36 -11.89 -3.26
N ARG A 150 1.05 -12.07 -3.46
CA ARG A 150 0.02 -12.00 -2.42
C ARG A 150 -0.71 -13.33 -2.31
N ARG A 151 -0.49 -14.03 -1.21
CA ARG A 151 -1.18 -15.26 -0.84
C ARG A 151 -2.50 -14.92 -0.17
N ILE A 152 -3.60 -15.47 -0.69
CA ILE A 152 -4.97 -15.16 -0.24
C ILE A 152 -5.62 -16.45 0.25
N SER A 153 -5.97 -16.48 1.53
CA SER A 153 -6.66 -17.62 2.17
C SER A 153 -8.18 -17.48 2.08
N ALA A 154 -8.90 -18.58 2.32
CA ALA A 154 -10.37 -18.59 2.37
C ALA A 154 -10.96 -17.60 3.39
N SER A 155 -10.25 -17.30 4.48
CA SER A 155 -10.69 -16.32 5.47
C SER A 155 -10.59 -14.87 4.98
N GLN A 156 -9.78 -14.61 3.95
CA GLN A 156 -9.57 -13.25 3.41
C GLN A 156 -10.44 -12.96 2.19
N SER A 157 -10.82 -14.00 1.44
CA SER A 157 -11.60 -13.87 0.20
C SER A 157 -12.60 -15.01 0.10
N SER A 158 -13.87 -14.67 -0.05
CA SER A 158 -14.95 -15.64 -0.34
C SER A 158 -15.01 -16.04 -1.82
N VAL A 159 -14.30 -15.33 -2.70
CA VAL A 159 -14.42 -15.52 -4.15
C VAL A 159 -13.43 -16.58 -4.66
N ARG A 160 -12.17 -16.50 -4.22
CA ARG A 160 -11.13 -17.47 -4.57
C ARG A 160 -9.98 -17.47 -3.57
N GLU A 161 -9.36 -18.63 -3.43
CA GLU A 161 -8.06 -18.81 -2.77
C GLU A 161 -6.92 -18.59 -3.77
N VAL A 162 -5.85 -17.93 -3.34
CA VAL A 162 -4.60 -17.81 -4.10
C VAL A 162 -3.48 -18.39 -3.24
N LEU A 163 -3.32 -19.71 -3.32
CA LEU A 163 -2.35 -20.50 -2.55
C LEU A 163 -1.66 -21.53 -3.44
N PRO A 164 -0.41 -21.95 -3.12
CA PRO A 164 0.28 -23.01 -3.85
C PRO A 164 -0.57 -24.29 -3.99
N ASN A 165 -0.45 -24.94 -5.15
CA ASN A 165 -1.15 -26.16 -5.55
C ASN A 165 -2.69 -26.04 -5.66
N ARG A 166 -3.22 -24.81 -5.73
CA ARG A 166 -4.62 -24.56 -6.10
C ARG A 166 -4.75 -24.27 -7.59
N PRO A 167 -5.87 -24.63 -8.24
CA PRO A 167 -6.12 -24.25 -9.62
C PRO A 167 -6.31 -22.73 -9.72
N TYR A 168 -5.72 -22.11 -10.74
CA TYR A 168 -5.91 -20.70 -11.05
C TYR A 168 -7.15 -20.48 -11.92
N PHE A 169 -7.88 -19.41 -11.63
CA PHE A 169 -8.94 -18.89 -12.50
C PHE A 169 -9.11 -17.38 -12.29
N ILE A 170 -9.59 -16.69 -13.32
CA ILE A 170 -9.95 -15.28 -13.25
C ILE A 170 -11.34 -15.17 -12.62
N PRO A 171 -11.55 -14.37 -11.56
CA PRO A 171 -12.86 -14.22 -10.93
C PRO A 171 -13.89 -13.68 -11.92
N ASP A 172 -15.08 -14.26 -11.90
CA ASP A 172 -16.20 -13.75 -12.71
C ASP A 172 -16.54 -12.32 -12.27
N SER A 173 -16.46 -11.40 -13.22
CA SER A 173 -16.70 -9.97 -13.04
C SER A 173 -18.15 -9.56 -13.36
N GLY A 174 -19.09 -10.51 -13.30
CA GLY A 174 -20.52 -10.24 -13.43
C GLY A 174 -21.06 -10.54 -14.83
N ASN A 175 -20.79 -11.74 -15.36
CA ASN A 175 -21.37 -12.26 -16.60
C ASN A 175 -21.13 -11.35 -17.82
N LYS A 176 -19.98 -10.65 -17.82
CA LYS A 176 -19.57 -9.76 -18.90
C LYS A 176 -19.19 -10.54 -20.15
N LYS A 177 -19.40 -9.94 -21.32
CA LYS A 177 -19.06 -10.54 -22.61
C LYS A 177 -17.75 -9.98 -23.17
N ASN A 178 -16.96 -10.86 -23.78
CA ASN A 178 -15.76 -10.50 -24.51
C ASN A 178 -16.16 -9.78 -25.81
N PRO A 179 -15.78 -8.51 -26.03
CA PRO A 179 -16.18 -7.79 -27.23
C PRO A 179 -15.50 -8.29 -28.51
N LEU A 180 -14.45 -9.12 -28.41
CA LEU A 180 -13.81 -9.73 -29.58
C LEU A 180 -14.65 -10.83 -30.23
N GLU A 181 -15.55 -11.46 -29.46
CA GLU A 181 -16.39 -12.58 -29.90
C GLU A 181 -17.87 -12.22 -30.00
N LEU A 182 -18.24 -11.01 -29.57
CA LEU A 182 -19.63 -10.57 -29.47
C LEU A 182 -20.18 -10.17 -30.84
N SER A 183 -21.31 -10.76 -31.25
CA SER A 183 -21.98 -10.34 -32.48
C SER A 183 -22.79 -9.05 -32.31
N LYS A 184 -23.04 -8.34 -33.42
CA LYS A 184 -23.85 -7.11 -33.42
C LYS A 184 -25.25 -7.35 -32.85
N ASP A 185 -25.89 -8.46 -33.20
CA ASP A 185 -27.25 -8.75 -32.74
C ASP A 185 -27.32 -9.03 -31.24
N GLU A 186 -26.40 -9.87 -30.74
CA GLU A 186 -26.28 -10.16 -29.30
C GLU A 186 -25.96 -8.90 -28.49
N PHE A 187 -25.07 -8.03 -29.00
CA PHE A 187 -24.78 -6.75 -28.36
C PHE A 187 -26.03 -5.90 -28.20
N CYS A 188 -26.77 -5.70 -29.29
CA CYS A 188 -27.94 -4.84 -29.27
C CYS A 188 -29.04 -5.39 -28.36
N GLU A 189 -29.25 -6.71 -28.33
CA GLU A 189 -30.20 -7.35 -27.41
C GLU A 189 -29.79 -7.19 -25.94
N MET A 190 -28.50 -7.40 -25.65
CA MET A 190 -27.95 -7.30 -24.30
C MET A 190 -28.05 -5.88 -23.74
N ILE A 191 -27.70 -4.86 -24.54
CA ILE A 191 -27.71 -3.45 -24.12
C ILE A 191 -29.13 -2.90 -24.05
N ALA A 192 -30.01 -3.25 -25.00
CA ALA A 192 -31.43 -2.84 -24.97
C ALA A 192 -32.18 -3.37 -23.73
N GLY A 193 -31.72 -4.47 -23.13
CA GLY A 193 -32.29 -5.03 -21.90
C GLY A 193 -31.97 -4.24 -20.62
N GLN A 194 -31.05 -3.27 -20.66
CA GLN A 194 -30.59 -2.55 -19.48
C GLN A 194 -31.38 -1.26 -19.23
N ALA A 195 -31.86 -1.06 -17.99
CA ALA A 195 -32.59 0.14 -17.57
C ALA A 195 -31.69 1.22 -16.94
N GLU A 196 -30.37 1.08 -17.07
CA GLU A 196 -29.38 2.03 -16.56
C GLU A 196 -28.82 2.92 -17.68
N PRO A 197 -28.11 4.02 -17.35
CA PRO A 197 -27.45 4.87 -18.34
C PRO A 197 -26.59 4.07 -19.32
N THR A 198 -26.63 4.42 -20.61
CA THR A 198 -25.95 3.69 -21.69
C THR A 198 -24.47 3.47 -21.42
N PHE A 199 -23.75 4.46 -20.89
CA PHE A 199 -22.32 4.27 -20.56
C PHE A 199 -22.10 3.23 -19.45
N LYS A 200 -23.01 3.14 -18.47
CA LYS A 200 -22.96 2.12 -17.41
C LYS A 200 -23.29 0.75 -17.94
N ALA A 201 -24.32 0.64 -18.79
CA ALA A 201 -24.69 -0.61 -19.44
C ALA A 201 -23.51 -1.20 -20.23
N LEU A 202 -22.82 -0.38 -21.03
CA LEU A 202 -21.60 -0.80 -21.73
C LEU A 202 -20.53 -1.29 -20.76
N PHE A 203 -20.23 -0.51 -19.73
CA PHE A 203 -19.22 -0.84 -18.73
C PHE A 203 -19.54 -2.12 -17.95
N HIS A 204 -20.81 -2.37 -17.62
CA HIS A 204 -21.24 -3.54 -16.86
C HIS A 204 -21.39 -4.79 -17.71
N CYS A 205 -21.82 -4.67 -18.97
CA CYS A 205 -22.06 -5.83 -19.84
C CYS A 205 -20.82 -6.29 -20.61
N ILE A 206 -19.84 -5.41 -20.83
CA ILE A 206 -18.69 -5.70 -21.71
C ILE A 206 -17.39 -5.68 -20.91
N THR A 207 -16.58 -6.73 -21.11
CA THR A 207 -15.29 -6.87 -20.45
C THR A 207 -14.29 -5.84 -20.98
N GLY A 208 -13.46 -5.30 -20.07
CA GLY A 208 -12.30 -4.49 -20.44
C GLY A 208 -12.58 -3.02 -20.77
N LEU A 209 -13.85 -2.59 -20.74
CA LEU A 209 -14.20 -1.18 -20.89
C LEU A 209 -14.11 -0.46 -19.55
N SER A 210 -13.68 0.80 -19.60
CA SER A 210 -13.79 1.74 -18.49
C SER A 210 -14.97 2.70 -18.69
N PRO A 211 -15.46 3.37 -17.63
CA PRO A 211 -16.52 4.37 -17.78
C PRO A 211 -16.15 5.50 -18.74
N VAL A 212 -14.88 5.92 -18.77
CA VAL A 212 -14.39 6.97 -19.68
C VAL A 212 -14.49 6.52 -21.13
N ILE A 213 -14.01 5.30 -21.43
CA ILE A 213 -14.11 4.72 -22.76
C ILE A 213 -15.57 4.47 -23.16
N ALA A 214 -16.42 4.01 -22.24
CA ALA A 214 -17.84 3.82 -22.51
C ALA A 214 -18.54 5.14 -22.87
N SER A 215 -18.26 6.22 -22.14
CA SER A 215 -18.77 7.56 -22.47
C SER A 215 -18.22 8.08 -23.80
N GLU A 216 -16.96 7.82 -24.11
CA GLU A 216 -16.36 8.15 -25.41
C GLU A 216 -17.05 7.39 -26.56
N MET A 217 -17.38 6.11 -26.36
CA MET A 217 -18.14 5.32 -27.34
C MET A 217 -19.52 5.92 -27.59
N CYS A 218 -20.25 6.31 -26.55
CA CYS A 218 -21.53 7.00 -26.67
C CYS A 218 -21.37 8.32 -27.46
N TYR A 219 -20.36 9.13 -27.11
CA TYR A 219 -20.07 10.38 -27.79
C TYR A 219 -19.82 10.19 -29.30
N ARG A 220 -18.96 9.25 -29.67
CA ARG A 220 -18.64 8.94 -31.08
C ARG A 220 -19.84 8.38 -31.84
N ALA A 221 -20.72 7.64 -31.18
CA ALA A 221 -21.95 7.12 -31.77
C ALA A 221 -23.07 8.17 -31.90
N GLY A 222 -22.91 9.34 -31.28
CA GLY A 222 -23.95 10.36 -31.19
C GLY A 222 -25.11 9.95 -30.27
N VAL A 223 -24.82 9.17 -29.24
CA VAL A 223 -25.76 8.67 -28.24
C VAL A 223 -25.52 9.41 -26.93
N ASP A 224 -26.59 9.79 -26.23
CA ASP A 224 -26.48 10.42 -24.92
C ASP A 224 -26.03 9.36 -23.89
N PRO A 225 -24.85 9.51 -23.25
CA PRO A 225 -24.37 8.53 -22.29
C PRO A 225 -25.30 8.37 -21.08
N ASP A 226 -25.98 9.44 -20.67
CA ASP A 226 -26.79 9.48 -19.45
C ASP A 226 -28.24 8.98 -19.65
N LEU A 227 -28.67 8.84 -20.92
CA LEU A 227 -29.96 8.24 -21.25
C LEU A 227 -29.95 6.73 -20.96
N ALA A 228 -31.09 6.18 -20.55
CA ALA A 228 -31.21 4.75 -20.29
C ALA A 228 -31.06 3.94 -21.58
N ALA A 229 -30.27 2.86 -21.52
CA ALA A 229 -29.91 2.05 -22.69
C ALA A 229 -31.12 1.43 -23.41
N ASN A 230 -32.18 1.11 -22.66
CA ASN A 230 -33.44 0.58 -23.19
C ASN A 230 -34.31 1.62 -23.95
N CYS A 231 -34.00 2.91 -23.83
CA CYS A 231 -34.68 3.97 -24.57
C CYS A 231 -34.05 4.19 -25.96
N GLU A 232 -32.86 3.65 -26.20
CA GLU A 232 -32.14 3.79 -27.47
C GLU A 232 -32.81 2.96 -28.56
N ASN A 233 -32.91 3.52 -29.78
CA ASN A 233 -33.43 2.77 -30.91
C ASN A 233 -32.39 1.80 -31.47
N ARG A 234 -32.84 0.79 -32.23
CA ARG A 234 -31.96 -0.24 -32.81
C ARG A 234 -30.82 0.37 -33.65
N GLY A 235 -31.10 1.42 -34.42
CA GLY A 235 -30.08 2.08 -35.25
C GLY A 235 -29.00 2.80 -34.44
N GLN A 236 -29.33 3.35 -33.27
CA GLN A 236 -28.36 3.93 -32.33
C GLN A 236 -27.48 2.84 -31.71
N LEU A 237 -28.08 1.72 -31.30
CA LEU A 237 -27.35 0.57 -30.76
C LEU A 237 -26.40 -0.06 -31.79
N GLU A 238 -26.81 -0.14 -33.06
CA GLU A 238 -25.95 -0.63 -34.13
C GLU A 238 -24.75 0.29 -34.40
N LYS A 239 -24.96 1.61 -34.37
CA LYS A 239 -23.85 2.58 -34.45
C LYS A 239 -22.91 2.46 -33.26
N LEU A 240 -23.46 2.27 -32.06
CA LEU A 240 -22.68 2.09 -30.85
C LEU A 240 -21.82 0.82 -30.93
N TYR A 241 -22.37 -0.27 -31.46
CA TYR A 241 -21.60 -1.49 -31.74
C TYR A 241 -20.48 -1.21 -32.75
N ASP A 242 -20.77 -0.52 -33.86
CA ASP A 242 -19.76 -0.25 -34.90
C ASP A 242 -18.59 0.58 -34.35
N VAL A 243 -18.89 1.58 -33.51
CA VAL A 243 -17.87 2.37 -32.80
C VAL A 243 -17.07 1.51 -31.83
N MET A 244 -17.76 0.70 -31.01
CA MET A 244 -17.12 -0.18 -30.03
C MET A 244 -16.19 -1.18 -30.72
N ALA A 245 -16.70 -1.89 -31.73
CA ALA A 245 -15.95 -2.86 -32.51
C ALA A 245 -14.78 -2.20 -33.26
N GLY A 246 -14.95 -0.97 -33.74
CA GLY A 246 -13.87 -0.19 -34.36
C GLY A 246 -12.73 0.11 -33.38
N ILE A 247 -13.05 0.63 -32.20
CA ILE A 247 -12.05 0.92 -31.15
C ILE A 247 -11.35 -0.36 -30.68
N VAL A 248 -12.11 -1.41 -30.40
CA VAL A 248 -11.56 -2.71 -29.96
C VAL A 248 -10.66 -3.30 -31.04
N ARG A 249 -11.08 -3.25 -32.32
CA ARG A 249 -10.27 -3.71 -33.45
C ARG A 249 -8.97 -2.92 -33.56
N GLN A 250 -9.05 -1.58 -33.53
CA GLN A 250 -7.87 -0.70 -33.62
C GLN A 250 -6.81 -1.07 -32.57
N VAL A 251 -7.22 -1.20 -31.30
CA VAL A 251 -6.28 -1.44 -30.20
C VAL A 251 -5.85 -2.91 -30.10
N ALA A 252 -6.80 -3.84 -30.10
CA ALA A 252 -6.52 -5.24 -29.75
C ALA A 252 -6.13 -6.11 -30.95
N VAL A 253 -6.67 -5.82 -32.13
CA VAL A 253 -6.45 -6.62 -33.34
C VAL A 253 -5.38 -5.99 -34.23
N GLU A 254 -5.59 -4.74 -34.63
CA GLU A 254 -4.67 -3.99 -35.49
C GLU A 254 -3.44 -3.50 -34.74
N ARG A 255 -3.50 -3.45 -33.39
CA ARG A 255 -2.36 -3.10 -32.54
C ARG A 255 -1.82 -1.70 -32.79
N LEU A 256 -2.74 -0.76 -33.05
CA LEU A 256 -2.47 0.65 -33.29
C LEU A 256 -3.10 1.53 -32.19
N PRO A 257 -2.62 1.42 -30.93
CA PRO A 257 -3.09 2.30 -29.87
C PRO A 257 -2.66 3.76 -30.13
N GLU A 258 -3.40 4.69 -29.56
CA GLU A 258 -3.10 6.13 -29.55
C GLU A 258 -2.98 6.61 -28.09
N PRO A 259 -1.82 6.37 -27.44
CA PRO A 259 -1.63 6.67 -26.04
C PRO A 259 -1.73 8.18 -25.77
N ASN A 260 -2.47 8.56 -24.73
CA ASN A 260 -2.64 9.95 -24.35
C ASN A 260 -2.93 10.12 -22.86
N ILE A 261 -2.68 11.34 -22.35
CA ILE A 261 -2.97 11.77 -20.99
C ILE A 261 -3.89 12.98 -21.04
N LEU A 262 -4.95 12.95 -20.23
CA LEU A 262 -5.82 14.08 -19.95
C LEU A 262 -5.28 14.88 -18.76
N PHE A 263 -5.11 16.18 -18.92
CA PHE A 263 -4.79 17.11 -17.84
C PHE A 263 -5.93 18.10 -17.62
N SER A 264 -6.25 18.39 -16.37
CA SER A 264 -7.12 19.52 -16.02
C SER A 264 -6.42 20.43 -15.04
N MET A 265 -6.39 21.73 -15.36
CA MET A 265 -5.70 22.75 -14.55
C MET A 265 -4.23 22.36 -14.22
N GLY A 266 -3.54 21.73 -15.20
CA GLY A 266 -2.15 21.27 -15.06
C GLY A 266 -1.96 19.99 -14.23
N LYS A 267 -3.04 19.33 -13.77
CA LYS A 267 -2.97 18.06 -13.03
C LYS A 267 -3.42 16.90 -13.91
N PRO A 268 -2.69 15.77 -13.91
CA PRO A 268 -3.10 14.59 -14.67
C PRO A 268 -4.40 14.00 -14.09
N MET A 269 -5.41 13.80 -14.94
CA MET A 269 -6.72 13.24 -14.57
C MET A 269 -6.83 11.75 -14.87
N GLU A 270 -6.63 11.39 -16.14
CA GLU A 270 -6.76 10.02 -16.65
C GLU A 270 -5.77 9.84 -17.81
N PHE A 271 -5.46 8.59 -18.13
CA PHE A 271 -4.73 8.22 -19.35
C PHE A 271 -5.54 7.18 -20.10
N CYS A 272 -5.36 7.09 -21.42
CA CYS A 272 -6.09 6.15 -22.27
C CYS A 272 -5.20 5.65 -23.40
N ALA A 273 -5.50 4.44 -23.89
CA ALA A 273 -4.86 3.84 -25.07
C ALA A 273 -5.50 4.27 -26.41
N VAL A 274 -6.53 5.12 -26.33
CA VAL A 274 -7.35 5.58 -27.47
C VAL A 274 -7.52 7.08 -27.30
N HIS A 275 -7.42 7.83 -28.41
CA HIS A 275 -7.65 9.27 -28.40
C HIS A 275 -9.09 9.62 -27.99
N LEU A 276 -9.28 10.54 -27.06
CA LEU A 276 -10.62 10.86 -26.53
C LEU A 276 -11.18 12.14 -27.14
N LEU A 277 -12.08 11.99 -28.12
CA LEU A 277 -12.65 13.10 -28.90
C LEU A 277 -13.65 13.92 -28.07
N SER A 278 -14.29 13.31 -27.08
CA SER A 278 -15.24 13.97 -26.18
C SER A 278 -14.64 15.14 -25.39
N TYR A 279 -13.34 15.09 -25.10
CA TYR A 279 -12.64 16.08 -24.28
C TYR A 279 -11.95 17.19 -25.06
N GLU A 280 -11.78 17.06 -26.38
CA GLU A 280 -11.09 18.07 -27.21
C GLU A 280 -11.80 19.43 -27.23
N LYS A 281 -13.12 19.45 -26.97
CA LYS A 281 -13.93 20.66 -26.99
C LYS A 281 -14.00 21.38 -25.64
N ASP A 282 -13.40 20.81 -24.59
CA ASP A 282 -13.38 21.43 -23.26
C ASP A 282 -12.05 22.18 -23.06
N ASP A 283 -12.09 23.52 -23.13
CA ASP A 283 -10.92 24.39 -22.96
C ASP A 283 -10.19 24.21 -21.60
N ARG A 284 -10.83 23.54 -20.63
CA ARG A 284 -10.24 23.25 -19.31
C ARG A 284 -9.41 21.97 -19.29
N ILE A 285 -9.46 21.18 -20.37
CA ILE A 285 -8.83 19.87 -20.47
C ILE A 285 -7.81 19.88 -21.62
N GLU A 286 -6.56 19.62 -21.27
CA GLU A 286 -5.49 19.41 -22.26
C GLU A 286 -5.35 17.91 -22.52
N VAL A 287 -5.48 17.51 -23.79
CA VAL A 287 -5.17 16.15 -24.24
C VAL A 287 -3.76 16.12 -24.79
N ARG A 288 -2.86 15.37 -24.14
CA ARG A 288 -1.47 15.22 -24.57
C ARG A 288 -1.25 13.83 -25.15
N ALA A 289 -0.93 13.76 -26.43
CA ALA A 289 -0.50 12.53 -27.09
C ALA A 289 0.90 12.10 -26.61
N MET A 290 1.13 10.79 -26.56
CA MET A 290 2.35 10.15 -26.08
C MET A 290 2.80 9.09 -27.09
N ASP A 291 4.09 8.75 -27.11
CA ASP A 291 4.63 7.82 -28.11
C ASP A 291 4.34 6.34 -27.76
N SER A 292 4.17 6.04 -26.48
CA SER A 292 3.94 4.68 -25.96
C SER A 292 3.08 4.67 -24.70
N MET A 293 2.41 3.55 -24.44
CA MET A 293 1.71 3.29 -23.18
C MET A 293 2.69 3.23 -22.01
N ALA A 294 3.88 2.65 -22.18
CA ALA A 294 4.92 2.69 -21.16
C ALA A 294 5.24 4.13 -20.71
N GLU A 295 5.51 5.03 -21.67
CA GLU A 295 5.77 6.45 -21.37
C GLU A 295 4.55 7.14 -20.76
N THR A 296 3.36 6.88 -21.29
CA THR A 296 2.09 7.44 -20.82
C THR A 296 1.86 7.12 -19.34
N ILE A 297 2.01 5.84 -18.98
CA ILE A 297 1.80 5.36 -17.62
C ILE A 297 2.88 5.90 -16.68
N HIS A 298 4.15 5.94 -17.10
CA HIS A 298 5.22 6.55 -16.30
C HIS A 298 5.02 8.04 -16.07
N ALA A 299 4.71 8.81 -17.11
CA ALA A 299 4.47 10.23 -17.01
C ALA A 299 3.27 10.53 -16.10
N PHE A 300 2.16 9.82 -16.29
CA PHE A 300 0.97 9.96 -15.46
C PHE A 300 1.25 9.66 -13.99
N TYR A 301 1.91 8.53 -13.70
CA TYR A 301 2.19 8.14 -12.33
C TYR A 301 3.30 8.96 -11.68
N SER A 302 4.31 9.42 -12.41
CA SER A 302 5.35 10.31 -11.87
C SER A 302 4.75 11.63 -11.39
N GLU A 303 3.88 12.24 -12.18
CA GLU A 303 3.17 13.46 -11.79
C GLU A 303 2.21 13.23 -10.61
N LYS A 304 1.54 12.06 -10.56
CA LYS A 304 0.67 11.69 -9.44
C LYS A 304 1.43 11.34 -8.16
N ASP A 305 2.59 10.68 -8.28
CA ASP A 305 3.46 10.26 -7.17
C ASP A 305 4.16 11.43 -6.52
N LYS A 306 4.57 12.46 -7.27
CA LYS A 306 5.10 13.70 -6.70
C LYS A 306 4.13 14.30 -5.68
N ALA A 307 2.82 14.27 -5.99
CA ALA A 307 1.78 14.76 -5.08
C ALA A 307 1.45 13.77 -3.94
N SER A 308 1.42 12.46 -4.20
CA SER A 308 0.98 11.44 -3.23
C SER A 308 2.08 10.98 -2.26
N ARG A 309 3.34 10.84 -2.72
CA ARG A 309 4.46 10.30 -1.93
C ARG A 309 4.87 11.23 -0.79
N ILE A 310 4.82 12.55 -1.02
CA ILE A 310 5.07 13.56 0.04
C ILE A 310 4.01 13.40 1.13
N HIS A 311 2.74 13.32 0.74
CA HIS A 311 1.62 13.24 1.67
C HIS A 311 1.60 11.93 2.49
N GLN A 312 1.86 10.78 1.85
CA GLN A 312 1.85 9.48 2.52
C GLN A 312 3.03 9.32 3.49
N ARG A 313 4.26 9.68 3.08
CA ARG A 313 5.43 9.63 3.97
C ARG A 313 5.30 10.60 5.14
N SER A 314 4.73 11.79 4.90
CA SER A 314 4.41 12.74 5.97
C SER A 314 3.43 12.13 6.98
N THR A 315 2.37 11.47 6.50
CA THR A 315 1.36 10.83 7.35
C THR A 315 1.95 9.69 8.21
N ASP A 316 2.77 8.82 7.63
CA ASP A 316 3.35 7.69 8.38
C ASP A 316 4.43 8.14 9.37
N LEU A 317 5.25 9.12 9.00
CA LEU A 317 6.20 9.76 9.93
C LEU A 317 5.47 10.43 11.10
N ARG A 318 4.35 11.10 10.84
CA ARG A 318 3.51 11.69 11.91
C ARG A 318 2.94 10.65 12.85
N LYS A 319 2.49 9.49 12.36
CA LYS A 319 2.03 8.40 13.24
C LYS A 319 3.14 7.92 14.17
N VAL A 320 4.35 7.75 13.64
CA VAL A 320 5.53 7.39 14.45
C VAL A 320 5.83 8.48 15.47
N LEU A 321 5.88 9.74 15.04
CA LEU A 321 6.16 10.89 15.90
C LEU A 321 5.13 11.03 17.02
N ASN A 322 3.83 10.93 16.71
CA ASN A 322 2.75 10.96 17.69
C ASN A 322 2.85 9.81 18.69
N THR A 323 3.22 8.62 18.23
CA THR A 323 3.43 7.46 19.12
C THR A 323 4.61 7.72 20.08
N LEU A 324 5.70 8.33 19.60
CA LEU A 324 6.86 8.68 20.43
C LEU A 324 6.52 9.80 21.43
N LEU A 325 5.82 10.84 20.98
CA LEU A 325 5.36 11.94 21.82
C LEU A 325 4.42 11.46 22.94
N GLU A 326 3.47 10.57 22.61
CA GLU A 326 2.55 10.00 23.60
C GLU A 326 3.31 9.17 24.65
N ARG A 327 4.27 8.33 24.23
CA ARG A 327 5.11 7.54 25.13
C ARG A 327 5.96 8.43 26.04
N ALA A 328 6.64 9.43 25.47
CA ALA A 328 7.49 10.34 26.22
C ALA A 328 6.69 11.21 27.21
N SER A 329 5.48 11.67 26.81
CA SER A 329 4.59 12.44 27.68
C SER A 329 4.05 11.61 28.85
N LYS A 330 3.64 10.35 28.60
CA LYS A 330 3.25 9.42 29.67
C LYS A 330 4.41 9.14 30.62
N LYS A 331 5.62 8.95 30.10
CA LYS A 331 6.83 8.75 30.90
C LYS A 331 7.11 9.97 31.79
N LEU A 332 7.03 11.19 31.25
CA LEU A 332 7.21 12.42 32.00
C LEU A 332 6.21 12.54 33.16
N MET A 333 4.93 12.32 32.90
CA MET A 333 3.87 12.38 33.92
C MET A 333 4.14 11.40 35.08
N LEU A 334 4.57 10.17 34.78
CA LEU A 334 4.91 9.18 35.80
C LEU A 334 6.13 9.60 36.62
N GLN A 335 7.16 10.15 35.97
CA GLN A 335 8.36 10.65 36.64
C GLN A 335 8.06 11.86 37.52
N GLU A 336 7.23 12.80 37.08
CA GLU A 336 6.79 13.95 37.87
C GLU A 336 6.00 13.51 39.11
N LYS A 337 5.10 12.54 38.96
CA LYS A 337 4.37 11.94 40.09
C LYS A 337 5.32 11.25 41.07
N GLN A 338 6.33 10.54 40.56
CA GLN A 338 7.33 9.88 41.38
C GLN A 338 8.21 10.90 42.12
N LEU A 339 8.63 11.97 41.47
CA LEU A 339 9.40 13.06 42.09
C LEU A 339 8.57 13.72 43.20
N LYS A 340 7.31 14.03 42.93
CA LYS A 340 6.38 14.59 43.93
C LYS A 340 6.21 13.68 45.14
N SER A 341 6.24 12.36 44.95
CA SER A 341 6.18 11.40 46.08
C SER A 341 7.43 11.41 46.99
N THR A 342 8.51 12.04 46.55
CA THR A 342 9.72 12.27 47.37
C THR A 342 9.68 13.58 48.17
N GLU A 343 8.67 14.42 47.95
CA GLU A 343 8.42 15.60 48.77
C GLU A 343 8.15 15.20 50.23
N GLY A 344 8.62 16.00 51.17
CA GLY A 344 8.49 15.71 52.61
C GLY A 344 9.44 14.63 53.12
N LYS A 345 10.43 14.18 52.33
CA LYS A 345 11.48 13.26 52.80
C LYS A 345 12.21 13.76 54.04
N ASP A 346 12.42 15.07 54.16
CA ASP A 346 13.14 15.70 55.27
C ASP A 346 12.45 15.49 56.62
N LYS A 347 11.13 15.27 56.61
CA LYS A 347 10.38 14.87 57.82
C LYS A 347 10.94 13.59 58.43
N PHE A 348 11.30 12.60 57.60
CA PHE A 348 11.89 11.35 58.08
C PHE A 348 13.32 11.52 58.59
N ARG A 349 14.09 12.45 58.02
CA ARG A 349 15.41 12.84 58.56
C ARG A 349 15.27 13.44 59.96
N ILE A 350 14.39 14.43 60.11
CA ILE A 350 14.11 15.08 61.39
C ILE A 350 13.63 14.07 62.44
N TYR A 351 12.74 13.15 62.05
CA TYR A 351 12.29 12.07 62.95
C TYR A 351 13.43 11.15 63.40
N GLY A 352 14.30 10.73 62.48
CA GLY A 352 15.47 9.91 62.82
C GLY A 352 16.42 10.60 63.79
N GLU A 353 16.73 11.88 63.55
CA GLU A 353 17.64 12.67 64.39
C GLU A 353 17.05 12.98 65.78
N LEU A 354 15.77 13.34 65.87
CA LEU A 354 15.09 13.58 67.14
C LEU A 354 14.97 12.31 67.98
N LEU A 355 14.73 11.15 67.35
CA LEU A 355 14.72 9.87 68.05
C LEU A 355 16.10 9.46 68.56
N HIS A 356 17.18 9.84 67.89
CA HIS A 356 18.53 9.66 68.43
C HIS A 356 18.79 10.56 69.65
N THR A 357 18.29 11.80 69.63
CA THR A 357 18.50 12.78 70.70
C THR A 357 17.64 12.52 71.93
N TYR A 358 16.35 12.25 71.75
CA TYR A 358 15.37 12.13 72.83
C TYR A 358 14.91 10.69 73.10
N GLY A 359 15.36 9.71 72.31
CA GLY A 359 14.89 8.32 72.44
C GLY A 359 15.27 7.60 73.73
N TYR A 360 16.11 8.20 74.58
CA TYR A 360 16.43 7.67 75.91
C TYR A 360 15.25 7.72 76.89
N SER A 361 14.23 8.55 76.62
CA SER A 361 13.04 8.68 77.46
C SER A 361 11.98 7.62 77.18
N LEU A 362 12.16 6.81 76.12
CA LEU A 362 11.20 5.80 75.67
C LEU A 362 11.47 4.45 76.36
N SER A 363 10.40 3.79 76.80
CA SER A 363 10.47 2.50 77.51
C SER A 363 10.21 1.30 76.59
N GLY A 364 9.76 1.55 75.35
CA GLY A 364 9.40 0.53 74.37
C GLY A 364 7.92 0.16 74.40
N GLY A 365 7.29 -0.01 73.23
CA GLY A 365 5.85 -0.26 73.08
C GLY A 365 4.97 0.99 72.93
N GLU A 366 5.56 2.19 72.97
CA GLU A 366 4.88 3.48 72.79
C GLU A 366 4.48 3.71 71.32
N GLU A 367 3.34 4.38 71.10
CA GLU A 367 2.83 4.71 69.74
C GLU A 367 3.44 5.99 69.17
N HIS A 368 3.82 6.93 70.03
CA HIS A 368 4.25 8.27 69.64
C HIS A 368 5.31 8.80 70.62
N LEU A 369 6.27 9.57 70.11
CA LEU A 369 7.16 10.43 70.91
C LEU A 369 6.79 11.89 70.67
N VAL A 370 6.50 12.64 71.74
CA VAL A 370 6.35 14.09 71.71
C VAL A 370 7.62 14.72 72.24
N CYS A 371 8.32 15.50 71.41
CA CYS A 371 9.56 16.18 71.79
C CYS A 371 9.65 17.56 71.16
N ASP A 372 10.55 18.40 71.68
CA ASP A 372 10.81 19.73 71.11
C ASP A 372 11.69 19.60 69.88
N ASN A 373 11.21 20.07 68.73
CA ASN A 373 11.98 20.12 67.50
C ASN A 373 13.01 21.25 67.59
N TYR A 374 14.28 20.91 67.80
CA TYR A 374 15.36 21.90 67.92
C TYR A 374 15.64 22.69 66.62
N TYR A 375 15.03 22.34 65.49
CA TYR A 375 15.08 23.13 64.24
C TYR A 375 14.02 24.24 64.18
N THR A 376 12.85 24.04 64.79
CA THR A 376 11.71 24.97 64.70
C THR A 376 11.28 25.55 66.05
N ASN A 377 11.80 25.03 67.17
CA ASN A 377 11.39 25.33 68.54
C ASN A 377 9.89 25.07 68.80
N GLU A 378 9.28 24.18 68.03
CA GLU A 378 7.89 23.74 68.20
C GLU A 378 7.84 22.27 68.65
N LYS A 379 6.78 21.88 69.36
CA LYS A 379 6.54 20.48 69.71
C LYS A 379 6.19 19.68 68.47
N ILE A 380 6.85 18.55 68.29
CA ILE A 380 6.59 17.62 67.19
C ILE A 380 6.22 16.24 67.74
N GLU A 381 5.23 15.63 67.10
CA GLU A 381 4.79 14.27 67.37
C GLU A 381 5.39 13.32 66.31
N ILE A 382 6.14 12.33 66.80
CA ILE A 382 6.83 11.33 65.97
C ILE A 382 6.14 9.99 66.18
N PRO A 383 5.46 9.42 65.16
CA PRO A 383 4.88 8.09 65.28
C PRO A 383 5.98 7.03 65.43
N LEU A 384 5.69 5.95 66.15
CA LEU A 384 6.63 4.87 66.43
C LEU A 384 6.01 3.52 66.08
N ASP A 385 6.86 2.57 65.72
CA ASP A 385 6.48 1.16 65.68
C ASP A 385 6.68 0.53 67.04
N LYS A 386 5.61 -0.01 67.62
CA LYS A 386 5.59 -0.61 68.97
C LYS A 386 6.53 -1.80 69.10
N GLU A 387 6.78 -2.50 68.01
CA GLU A 387 7.63 -3.70 67.99
C GLU A 387 9.13 -3.35 67.90
N LEU A 388 9.46 -2.08 67.67
CA LEU A 388 10.84 -1.62 67.47
C LEU A 388 11.32 -0.75 68.64
N SER A 389 12.59 -0.87 68.98
CA SER A 389 13.24 0.06 69.91
C SER A 389 13.36 1.47 69.32
N ALA A 390 13.61 2.48 70.16
CA ALA A 390 13.84 3.86 69.71
C ALA A 390 14.95 3.96 68.65
N SER A 391 16.05 3.21 68.83
CA SER A 391 17.16 3.16 67.86
C SER A 391 16.76 2.47 66.54
N GLN A 392 15.94 1.42 66.60
CA GLN A 392 15.44 0.74 65.40
C GLN A 392 14.42 1.60 64.63
N ASN A 393 13.53 2.31 65.33
CA ASN A 393 12.64 3.30 64.74
C ASN A 393 13.42 4.45 64.08
N ALA A 394 14.46 4.97 64.75
CA ALA A 394 15.34 6.00 64.18
C ALA A 394 16.02 5.52 62.89
N LYS A 395 16.61 4.32 62.91
CA LYS A 395 17.23 3.69 61.73
C LYS A 395 16.24 3.53 60.58
N ARG A 396 15.02 3.05 60.84
CA ARG A 396 13.96 2.91 59.84
C ARG A 396 13.62 4.24 59.17
N TYR A 397 13.53 5.32 59.94
CA TYR A 397 13.25 6.65 59.40
C TYR A 397 14.40 7.19 58.53
N LEU A 398 15.65 6.99 58.95
CA LEU A 398 16.83 7.38 58.17
C LEU A 398 16.96 6.55 56.87
N GLU A 399 16.72 5.24 56.91
CA GLU A 399 16.71 4.38 55.72
C GLU A 399 15.62 4.80 54.72
N ARG A 400 14.44 5.19 55.23
CA ARG A 400 13.37 5.74 54.40
C ARG A 400 13.76 7.06 53.76
N TYR A 401 14.42 7.95 54.50
CA TYR A 401 14.97 9.20 53.96
C TYR A 401 15.98 8.93 52.84
N ASP A 402 16.96 8.05 53.06
CA ASP A 402 17.99 7.73 52.07
C ASP A 402 17.40 7.12 50.80
N LYS A 403 16.38 6.27 50.94
CA LYS A 403 15.65 5.71 49.79
C LYS A 403 14.97 6.81 48.97
N LEU A 404 14.27 7.74 49.63
CA LEU A 404 13.60 8.85 48.95
C LEU A 404 14.60 9.82 48.31
N LYS A 405 15.73 10.10 48.97
CA LYS A 405 16.82 10.93 48.45
C LYS A 405 17.45 10.33 47.19
N ARG A 406 17.76 9.03 47.19
CA ARG A 406 18.26 8.33 45.99
C ARG A 406 17.24 8.32 44.85
N THR A 407 15.96 8.14 45.21
CA THR A 407 14.86 8.16 44.23
C THR A 407 14.74 9.53 43.58
N GLU A 408 14.76 10.61 44.37
CA GLU A 408 14.74 11.99 43.88
C GLU A 408 15.91 12.28 42.94
N GLN A 409 17.14 11.94 43.32
CA GLN A 409 18.33 12.18 42.51
C GLN A 409 18.23 11.48 41.14
N ASN A 410 17.85 10.20 41.13
CA ASN A 410 17.75 9.42 39.90
C ASN A 410 16.58 9.90 39.02
N VAL A 411 15.41 10.15 39.61
CA VAL A 411 14.22 10.60 38.88
C VAL A 411 14.47 11.99 38.28
N THR A 412 15.15 12.89 39.00
CA THR A 412 15.49 14.23 38.49
C THR A 412 16.33 14.16 37.21
N ILE A 413 17.35 13.29 37.17
CA ILE A 413 18.18 13.10 35.96
C ILE A 413 17.33 12.58 34.80
N GLN A 414 16.55 11.53 35.04
CA GLN A 414 15.72 10.94 34.00
C GLN A 414 14.62 11.88 33.50
N LEU A 415 14.13 12.79 34.36
CA LEU A 415 13.11 13.77 34.03
C LEU A 415 13.68 14.83 33.07
N GLU A 416 14.89 15.32 33.33
CA GLU A 416 15.59 16.22 32.42
C GLU A 416 15.87 15.58 31.06
N GLU A 417 16.26 14.30 31.02
CA GLU A 417 16.41 13.54 29.77
C GLU A 417 15.09 13.45 28.99
N THR A 418 13.99 13.06 29.65
CA THR A 418 12.67 12.97 29.02
C THR A 418 12.17 14.34 28.53
N ARG A 419 12.45 15.44 29.26
CA ARG A 419 12.10 16.80 28.84
C ARG A 419 12.85 17.21 27.57
N ARG A 420 14.15 16.89 27.48
CA ARG A 420 14.94 17.14 26.26
C ARG A 420 14.43 16.33 25.08
N GLU A 421 14.10 15.06 25.31
CA GLU A 421 13.49 14.19 24.29
C GLU A 421 12.17 14.79 23.77
N LEU A 422 11.27 15.22 24.67
CA LEU A 422 10.02 15.88 24.28
C LEU A 422 10.24 17.19 23.52
N ALA A 423 11.17 18.04 23.97
CA ALA A 423 11.51 19.27 23.26
C ALA A 423 12.01 18.99 21.84
N HIS A 424 12.84 17.95 21.67
CA HIS A 424 13.33 17.52 20.36
C HIS A 424 12.21 16.99 19.47
N LEU A 425 11.36 16.10 19.98
CA LEU A 425 10.21 15.56 19.23
C LEU A 425 9.22 16.66 18.82
N ASN A 426 8.94 17.62 19.71
CA ASN A 426 8.08 18.78 19.40
C ASN A 426 8.71 19.70 18.33
N SER A 427 10.03 19.90 18.38
CA SER A 427 10.75 20.65 17.33
C SER A 427 10.66 19.96 15.98
N ILE A 428 10.74 18.62 15.93
CA ILE A 428 10.54 17.85 14.70
C ILE A 428 9.10 18.03 14.20
N SER A 429 8.11 17.97 15.09
CA SER A 429 6.70 18.19 14.74
C SER A 429 6.48 19.55 14.09
N ALA A 430 7.00 20.62 14.70
CA ALA A 430 6.86 21.97 14.17
C ALA A 430 7.54 22.13 12.79
N ALA A 431 8.71 21.52 12.59
CA ALA A 431 9.40 21.52 11.30
C ALA A 431 8.60 20.78 10.21
N MET A 432 7.90 19.69 10.58
CA MET A 432 7.02 18.98 9.64
C MET A 432 5.80 19.80 9.23
N ASP A 433 5.22 20.57 10.15
CA ASP A 433 4.05 21.40 9.84
C ASP A 433 4.42 22.60 8.95
N ILE A 434 5.63 23.15 9.10
CA ILE A 434 6.15 24.22 8.23
C ILE A 434 6.43 23.70 6.81
N ALA A 435 6.86 22.45 6.66
CA ALA A 435 7.18 21.88 5.35
C ALA A 435 5.95 21.59 4.46
N GLU A 436 4.73 21.70 5.00
CA GLU A 436 3.47 21.46 4.27
C GLU A 436 2.72 22.74 3.87
N GLY A 437 3.08 23.90 4.44
CA GLY A 437 2.55 25.21 4.04
C GLY A 437 3.42 25.86 2.99
#